data_AF-A0A9E1DRK6-F1
#
_entry.id   AF-A0A9E1DRK6-F1
#
_cell.length_a   1.000
_cell.length_b   1.000
_cell.length_c   1.000
_cell.angle_alpha   90.00
_cell.angle_beta   90.00
_cell.angle_gamma   90.00
#
_symmetry.space_group_name_H-M   'P 1'
#
loop_
_entity.id
_entity.type
_entity.pdbx_description
1 polymer ?
#
loop_
_entity_poly.entity_id
_entity_poly.type
_entity_poly.pdbx_seq_one_letter_code
_entity_poly.pdbx_strand_id
1 'polypeptide(L)'
;MSSSMRHFLDLNRVLGGFTGRNALSRSLPLAAFALLGTASGANAALQIAWESPTGTAPQVLKTYTPEELDKKKTETLTEVDPTAKAGKESAKFTGPSLSALVGESTKGLTAADRSTTDLVVLKTRSGKEVPMPKAFLVKYPSIQLALKKNGQPLGPESPRVVLPATSNSKIRSEGILLDPLFVSELSEITLTSYEKRFGAFILKRRTDPAAMRGEKLFVQNCVGCHSQPAAVMTSLASAEKVEKVASGQHPDVEGAHDFKPIFDKKSIRSLASYLEAYKFQTAKN
;
A
#
# COMPACT_ATOMS: atom_id res chain seq x y z
N MET A 1 -20.80 -9.31 65.17
CA MET A 1 -21.98 -10.21 65.26
C MET A 1 -22.99 -9.79 64.19
N SER A 2 -23.62 -10.75 63.49
CA SER A 2 -25.01 -10.80 62.95
C SER A 2 -25.74 -9.48 62.57
N SER A 3 -26.58 -9.36 61.52
CA SER A 3 -27.23 -10.28 60.55
C SER A 3 -28.06 -9.41 59.54
N SER A 4 -28.68 -9.84 58.42
CA SER A 4 -28.81 -11.14 57.72
C SER A 4 -29.22 -10.97 56.22
N MET A 5 -29.60 -12.09 55.59
CA MET A 5 -30.34 -12.42 54.36
C MET A 5 -31.42 -11.45 53.82
N ARG A 6 -31.53 -11.23 52.49
CA ARG A 6 -32.15 -12.02 51.36
C ARG A 6 -33.69 -12.16 51.40
N HIS A 7 -34.37 -11.66 50.34
CA HIS A 7 -35.36 -12.34 49.46
C HIS A 7 -35.56 -11.44 48.21
N PHE A 8 -35.71 -11.85 46.93
CA PHE A 8 -36.37 -12.95 46.18
C PHE A 8 -37.80 -12.64 45.68
N LEU A 9 -38.10 -13.09 44.44
CA LEU A 9 -39.33 -12.96 43.62
C LEU A 9 -39.51 -11.59 42.95
N ASP A 10 -39.56 -11.42 41.61
CA ASP A 10 -40.10 -12.21 40.48
C ASP A 10 -41.63 -12.18 40.35
N LEU A 11 -42.13 -11.52 39.29
CA LEU A 11 -43.49 -11.68 38.80
C LEU A 11 -43.62 -11.33 37.31
N ASN A 12 -44.16 -12.29 36.57
CA ASN A 12 -44.24 -12.34 35.11
C ASN A 12 -45.42 -11.54 34.52
N ARG A 13 -45.39 -11.45 33.17
CA ARG A 13 -46.55 -11.48 32.24
C ARG A 13 -47.38 -10.19 32.04
N VAL A 14 -47.30 -9.67 30.80
CA VAL A 14 -48.48 -9.60 29.90
C VAL A 14 -48.04 -10.10 28.51
N LEU A 15 -48.93 -10.84 27.83
CA LEU A 15 -48.70 -11.49 26.53
C LEU A 15 -49.38 -10.73 25.38
N GLY A 16 -48.85 -10.88 24.17
CA GLY A 16 -49.53 -10.56 22.91
C GLY A 16 -48.57 -10.05 21.84
N GLY A 17 -48.53 -10.58 20.62
CA GLY A 17 -49.19 -11.77 20.08
C GLY A 17 -48.56 -12.14 18.73
N PHE A 18 -48.37 -13.43 18.47
CA PHE A 18 -47.68 -13.93 17.26
C PHE A 18 -48.70 -14.33 16.20
N THR A 19 -48.57 -13.83 14.97
CA THR A 19 -48.90 -14.53 13.70
C THR A 19 -48.65 -13.58 12.52
N GLY A 20 -47.91 -14.02 11.50
CA GLY A 20 -47.60 -13.18 10.34
C GLY A 20 -46.48 -13.72 9.46
N ARG A 21 -46.77 -14.76 8.68
CA ARG A 21 -45.83 -15.32 7.69
C ARG A 21 -45.52 -14.28 6.60
N ASN A 22 -44.24 -14.11 6.27
CA ASN A 22 -43.73 -14.09 4.88
C ASN A 22 -42.21 -13.84 4.83
N ALA A 23 -41.43 -14.91 5.01
CA ALA A 23 -39.99 -14.89 4.74
C ALA A 23 -39.75 -15.11 3.24
N LEU A 24 -39.77 -14.04 2.45
CA LEU A 24 -39.25 -14.07 1.08
C LEU A 24 -37.72 -13.92 1.10
N SER A 25 -37.02 -15.05 1.28
CA SER A 25 -35.58 -15.11 1.06
C SER A 25 -35.28 -14.92 -0.43
N ARG A 26 -35.01 -13.67 -0.83
CA ARG A 26 -34.36 -13.39 -2.11
C ARG A 26 -32.92 -13.86 -2.04
N SER A 27 -32.69 -15.09 -2.46
CA SER A 27 -31.37 -15.60 -2.81
C SER A 27 -30.76 -14.72 -3.89
N LEU A 28 -29.82 -13.86 -3.49
CA LEU A 28 -28.90 -13.25 -4.44
C LEU A 28 -28.08 -14.38 -5.09
N PRO A 29 -27.88 -14.37 -6.41
CA PRO A 29 -27.04 -15.36 -7.05
C PRO A 29 -25.61 -15.18 -6.54
N LEU A 30 -25.07 -16.21 -5.87
CA LEU A 30 -23.62 -16.35 -5.77
C LEU A 30 -23.09 -16.42 -7.21
N ALA A 31 -22.42 -15.35 -7.66
CA ALA A 31 -21.57 -15.42 -8.82
C ALA A 31 -20.43 -16.39 -8.47
N ALA A 32 -20.61 -17.66 -8.84
CA ALA A 32 -19.62 -18.70 -8.66
C ALA A 32 -18.39 -18.36 -9.52
N PHE A 33 -17.41 -17.70 -8.92
CA PHE A 33 -16.08 -17.60 -9.50
C PHE A 33 -15.48 -19.00 -9.54
N ALA A 34 -15.51 -19.61 -10.72
CA ALA A 34 -14.88 -20.90 -10.98
C ALA A 34 -13.36 -20.74 -10.82
N LEU A 35 -12.85 -21.11 -9.64
CA LEU A 35 -11.43 -21.34 -9.38
C LEU A 35 -10.97 -22.60 -10.15
N LEU A 36 -10.79 -22.42 -11.46
CA LEU A 36 -10.12 -23.38 -12.33
C LEU A 36 -8.61 -23.16 -12.22
N GLY A 37 -7.87 -24.21 -11.82
CA GLY A 37 -6.40 -24.22 -11.92
C GLY A 37 -5.67 -24.87 -10.75
N THR A 38 -5.68 -26.21 -10.68
CA THR A 38 -4.75 -26.95 -9.82
C THR A 38 -3.33 -26.93 -10.39
N ALA A 39 -2.39 -26.45 -9.57
CA ALA A 39 -0.92 -26.60 -9.60
C ALA A 39 -0.21 -27.09 -10.89
N SER A 40 0.68 -26.24 -11.42
CA SER A 40 2.03 -26.63 -11.86
C SER A 40 2.96 -25.41 -11.90
N GLY A 41 4.27 -25.62 -11.69
CA GLY A 41 5.27 -24.57 -11.43
C GLY A 41 5.72 -23.73 -12.62
N ALA A 42 4.79 -23.22 -13.43
CA ALA A 42 5.08 -22.24 -14.48
C ALA A 42 5.00 -20.81 -13.93
N ASN A 43 5.85 -19.91 -14.43
CA ASN A 43 5.83 -18.49 -14.08
C ASN A 43 4.49 -17.87 -14.47
N ALA A 44 3.60 -17.60 -13.51
CA ALA A 44 2.32 -16.97 -13.80
C ALA A 44 2.50 -15.55 -14.35
N ALA A 45 1.68 -15.18 -15.33
CA ALA A 45 1.72 -13.89 -16.00
C ALA A 45 1.52 -12.71 -15.02
N LEU A 46 2.22 -11.61 -15.28
CA LEU A 46 2.13 -10.37 -14.50
C LEU A 46 1.02 -9.48 -15.07
N GLN A 47 0.06 -9.07 -14.24
CA GLN A 47 -0.96 -8.11 -14.62
C GLN A 47 -0.57 -6.69 -14.17
N ILE A 48 -0.81 -5.69 -15.03
CA ILE A 48 -0.83 -4.28 -14.64
C ILE A 48 -2.26 -3.78 -14.81
N ALA A 49 -2.87 -3.39 -13.70
CA ALA A 49 -4.25 -2.92 -13.62
C ALA A 49 -4.31 -1.45 -13.17
N TRP A 50 -5.45 -0.81 -13.37
CA TRP A 50 -5.74 0.55 -12.92
C TRP A 50 -7.11 0.62 -12.24
N GLU A 51 -7.13 1.20 -11.05
CA GLU A 51 -8.33 1.50 -10.30
C GLU A 51 -8.73 2.97 -10.56
N SER A 52 -9.74 3.18 -11.40
CA SER A 52 -10.39 4.49 -11.53
C SER A 52 -10.85 5.01 -10.15
N PRO A 53 -10.68 6.31 -9.83
CA PRO A 53 -11.19 6.91 -8.60
C PRO A 53 -12.69 6.65 -8.36
N THR A 54 -13.48 6.57 -9.43
CA THR A 54 -14.94 6.36 -9.37
C THR A 54 -15.38 4.93 -9.72
N GLY A 55 -14.47 4.10 -10.23
CA GLY A 55 -14.78 2.72 -10.66
C GLY A 55 -14.87 1.73 -9.48
N THR A 56 -15.79 0.77 -9.56
CA THR A 56 -15.98 -0.26 -8.51
C THR A 56 -14.99 -1.43 -8.59
N ALA A 57 -14.32 -1.63 -9.73
CA ALA A 57 -13.34 -2.70 -9.94
C ALA A 57 -12.06 -2.18 -10.64
N PRO A 58 -10.90 -2.83 -10.47
CA PRO A 58 -9.71 -2.57 -11.27
C PRO A 58 -9.93 -2.95 -12.74
N GLN A 59 -9.51 -2.09 -13.66
CA GLN A 59 -9.40 -2.39 -15.09
C GLN A 59 -8.01 -2.93 -15.40
N VAL A 60 -7.89 -4.14 -15.94
CA VAL A 60 -6.60 -4.64 -16.44
C VAL A 60 -6.18 -3.82 -17.67
N LEU A 61 -5.01 -3.17 -17.61
CA LEU A 61 -4.46 -2.38 -18.71
C LEU A 61 -3.59 -3.23 -19.64
N LYS A 62 -2.77 -4.11 -19.05
CA LYS A 62 -1.86 -4.99 -19.78
C LYS A 62 -1.53 -6.22 -18.94
N THR A 63 -1.58 -7.39 -19.56
CA THR A 63 -0.98 -8.62 -19.04
C THR A 63 0.34 -8.85 -19.78
N TYR A 64 1.38 -9.24 -19.05
CA TYR A 64 2.67 -9.64 -19.58
C TYR A 64 2.92 -11.12 -19.28
N THR A 65 3.13 -11.94 -20.30
CA THR A 65 3.64 -13.31 -20.10
C THR A 65 5.14 -13.29 -19.72
N PRO A 66 5.69 -14.37 -19.16
CA PRO A 66 7.13 -14.47 -18.88
C PRO A 66 7.98 -14.21 -20.13
N GLU A 67 7.55 -14.72 -21.29
CA GLU A 67 8.24 -14.57 -22.57
C GLU A 67 8.14 -13.14 -23.13
N GLU A 68 7.05 -12.42 -22.82
CA GLU A 68 6.96 -10.99 -23.12
C GLU A 68 7.91 -10.17 -22.22
N LEU A 69 8.03 -10.52 -20.93
CA LEU A 69 8.94 -9.85 -19.99
C LEU A 69 10.42 -10.09 -20.34
N ASP A 70 10.80 -11.31 -20.70
CA ASP A 70 12.18 -11.65 -21.12
C ASP A 70 12.58 -10.94 -22.44
N LYS A 71 11.61 -10.53 -23.27
CA LYS A 71 11.84 -9.74 -24.49
C LYS A 71 11.92 -8.24 -24.25
N LYS A 72 11.59 -7.73 -23.06
CA LYS A 72 11.75 -6.31 -22.73
C LYS A 72 13.22 -5.96 -22.59
N LYS A 73 13.56 -4.67 -22.78
CA LYS A 73 14.90 -4.16 -22.49
C LYS A 73 15.21 -4.44 -21.01
N THR A 74 16.13 -5.36 -20.76
CA THR A 74 16.61 -5.69 -19.41
C THR A 74 17.82 -4.84 -19.06
N GLU A 75 18.00 -4.62 -17.76
CA GLU A 75 19.19 -4.03 -17.17
C GLU A 75 19.67 -4.95 -16.04
N THR A 76 20.95 -4.87 -15.67
CA THR A 76 21.52 -5.66 -14.57
C THR A 76 21.84 -4.73 -13.41
N LEU A 77 21.33 -5.06 -12.23
CA LEU A 77 21.50 -4.32 -10.98
C LEU A 77 22.17 -5.23 -9.95
N THR A 78 23.28 -4.78 -9.36
CA THR A 78 23.97 -5.53 -8.29
C THR A 78 23.54 -4.99 -6.95
N GLU A 79 22.86 -5.81 -6.15
CA GLU A 79 22.24 -5.40 -4.89
C GLU A 79 22.33 -6.46 -3.82
N VAL A 80 22.33 -6.03 -2.55
CA VAL A 80 22.22 -6.95 -1.41
C VAL A 80 20.83 -7.56 -1.40
N ASP A 81 20.77 -8.89 -1.33
CA ASP A 81 19.50 -9.60 -1.22
C ASP A 81 19.04 -9.68 0.26
N PRO A 82 17.93 -9.02 0.65
CA PRO A 82 17.42 -9.10 2.03
C PRO A 82 16.86 -10.48 2.41
N THR A 83 16.60 -11.40 1.45
CA THR A 83 16.11 -12.76 1.76
C THR A 83 17.24 -13.80 1.89
N ALA A 84 18.51 -13.41 1.68
CA ALA A 84 19.65 -14.31 1.79
C ALA A 84 19.95 -14.70 3.26
N LYS A 85 19.66 -15.95 3.62
CA LYS A 85 19.85 -16.51 4.99
C LYS A 85 21.27 -16.38 5.56
N ALA A 86 22.29 -16.26 4.70
CA ALA A 86 23.70 -16.12 5.10
C ALA A 86 24.14 -14.67 5.39
N GLY A 87 23.25 -13.69 5.16
CA GLY A 87 23.51 -12.27 5.42
C GLY A 87 24.20 -11.53 4.27
N LYS A 88 23.64 -10.36 3.90
CA LYS A 88 24.23 -9.28 3.07
C LYS A 88 24.98 -9.69 1.77
N GLU A 89 24.70 -10.85 1.19
CA GLU A 89 25.33 -11.22 -0.09
C GLU A 89 24.80 -10.35 -1.23
N SER A 90 25.71 -9.72 -1.97
CA SER A 90 25.39 -8.96 -3.18
C SER A 90 25.13 -9.92 -4.34
N ALA A 91 23.94 -9.86 -4.93
CA ALA A 91 23.56 -10.64 -6.11
C ALA A 91 23.34 -9.73 -7.32
N LYS A 92 23.60 -10.27 -8.52
CA LYS A 92 23.33 -9.63 -9.80
C LYS A 92 21.91 -9.97 -10.23
N PHE A 93 20.98 -9.05 -10.04
CA PHE A 93 19.62 -9.15 -10.54
C PHE A 93 19.54 -8.66 -11.98
N THR A 94 18.71 -9.27 -12.81
CA THR A 94 18.51 -8.83 -14.21
C THR A 94 17.03 -8.91 -14.59
N GLY A 95 16.53 -7.84 -15.19
CA GLY A 95 15.14 -7.73 -15.63
C GLY A 95 14.81 -6.31 -16.16
N PRO A 96 13.59 -6.10 -16.68
CA PRO A 96 13.15 -4.79 -17.14
C PRO A 96 12.97 -3.77 -16.00
N SER A 97 13.08 -2.47 -16.33
CA SER A 97 12.69 -1.39 -15.40
C SER A 97 11.20 -1.42 -15.12
N LEU A 98 10.84 -1.44 -13.83
CA LEU A 98 9.44 -1.40 -13.38
C LEU A 98 8.75 -0.08 -13.81
N SER A 99 9.50 1.03 -13.80
CA SER A 99 9.00 2.34 -14.22
C SER A 99 8.62 2.36 -15.71
N ALA A 100 9.39 1.66 -16.55
CA ALA A 100 9.13 1.56 -17.99
C ALA A 100 7.90 0.70 -18.29
N LEU A 101 7.71 -0.43 -17.59
CA LEU A 101 6.52 -1.27 -17.74
C LEU A 101 5.24 -0.52 -17.35
N VAL A 102 5.25 0.19 -16.22
CA VAL A 102 4.12 1.03 -15.78
C VAL A 102 3.87 2.19 -16.76
N GLY A 103 4.93 2.83 -17.25
CA GLY A 103 4.84 3.90 -18.26
C GLY A 103 4.29 3.42 -19.61
N GLU A 104 4.60 2.19 -20.02
CA GLU A 104 4.06 1.57 -21.23
C GLU A 104 2.57 1.24 -21.07
N SER A 105 2.20 0.54 -20.00
CA SER A 105 0.82 0.10 -19.75
C SER A 105 -0.16 1.26 -19.56
N THR A 106 0.32 2.43 -19.09
CA THR A 106 -0.53 3.62 -18.89
C THR A 106 -0.71 4.50 -20.12
N LYS A 107 -0.14 4.16 -21.29
CA LYS A 107 -0.26 4.96 -22.52
C LYS A 107 -1.71 5.15 -22.99
N GLY A 108 -2.59 4.19 -22.72
CA GLY A 108 -4.03 4.26 -23.06
C GLY A 108 -4.88 5.09 -22.10
N LEU A 109 -4.34 5.52 -20.95
CA LEU A 109 -5.07 6.33 -19.97
C LEU A 109 -5.06 7.82 -20.35
N THR A 110 -6.15 8.53 -20.03
CA THR A 110 -6.20 9.99 -20.25
C THR A 110 -5.17 10.72 -19.38
N ALA A 111 -4.93 11.99 -19.67
CA ALA A 111 -4.08 12.83 -18.81
C ALA A 111 -4.68 12.99 -17.40
N ALA A 112 -6.01 13.08 -17.30
CA ALA A 112 -6.73 13.19 -16.03
C ALA A 112 -6.54 11.91 -15.19
N ASP A 113 -6.80 10.73 -15.76
CA ASP A 113 -6.63 9.44 -15.08
C ASP A 113 -5.21 9.27 -14.55
N ARG A 114 -4.20 9.54 -15.40
CA ARG A 114 -2.79 9.47 -15.02
C ARG A 114 -2.38 10.46 -13.93
N SER A 115 -3.08 11.60 -13.81
CA SER A 115 -2.85 12.59 -12.77
C SER A 115 -3.45 12.20 -11.40
N THR A 116 -4.56 11.46 -11.41
CA THR A 116 -5.18 10.92 -10.17
C THR A 116 -4.46 9.69 -9.62
N THR A 117 -3.70 8.98 -10.46
CA THR A 117 -2.85 7.87 -10.02
C THR A 117 -1.58 8.40 -9.36
N ASP A 118 -1.47 8.29 -8.03
CA ASP A 118 -0.31 8.65 -7.21
C ASP A 118 0.29 7.44 -6.45
N LEU A 119 -0.39 6.29 -6.46
CA LEU A 119 0.02 5.07 -5.77
C LEU A 119 0.17 3.88 -6.73
N VAL A 120 1.13 3.01 -6.41
CA VAL A 120 1.36 1.71 -7.05
C VAL A 120 1.26 0.64 -5.96
N VAL A 121 0.31 -0.29 -6.09
CA VAL A 121 0.19 -1.44 -5.16
C VAL A 121 0.83 -2.66 -5.81
N LEU A 122 1.82 -3.22 -5.15
CA LEU A 122 2.50 -4.46 -5.55
C LEU A 122 1.83 -5.63 -4.85
N LYS A 123 1.35 -6.62 -5.60
CA LYS A 123 0.60 -7.76 -5.04
C LYS A 123 1.23 -9.09 -5.43
N THR A 124 1.47 -9.92 -4.43
CA THR A 124 2.05 -11.27 -4.59
C THR A 124 1.02 -12.30 -5.01
N ARG A 125 1.48 -13.45 -5.52
CA ARG A 125 0.65 -14.66 -5.70
C ARG A 125 -0.05 -15.12 -4.41
N SER A 126 0.58 -14.90 -3.26
CA SER A 126 0.00 -15.16 -1.93
C SER A 126 -1.01 -14.09 -1.47
N GLY A 127 -1.30 -13.06 -2.28
CA GLY A 127 -2.29 -12.03 -1.97
C GLY A 127 -1.80 -10.91 -1.04
N LYS A 128 -0.51 -10.89 -0.66
CA LYS A 128 0.08 -9.80 0.11
C LYS A 128 0.19 -8.56 -0.78
N GLU A 129 -0.40 -7.46 -0.34
CA GLU A 129 -0.27 -6.14 -0.97
C GLU A 129 0.81 -5.29 -0.28
N VAL A 130 1.59 -4.56 -1.07
CA VAL A 130 2.59 -3.58 -0.59
C VAL A 130 2.42 -2.27 -1.37
N PRO A 131 1.99 -1.17 -0.73
CA PRO A 131 1.85 0.13 -1.37
C PRO A 131 3.22 0.82 -1.57
N MET A 132 3.44 1.38 -2.74
CA MET A 132 4.60 2.19 -3.12
C MET A 132 4.13 3.52 -3.72
N PRO A 133 4.63 4.69 -3.27
CA PRO A 133 4.32 5.97 -3.92
C PRO A 133 4.82 5.98 -5.39
N LYS A 134 3.95 6.31 -6.35
CA LYS A 134 4.33 6.38 -7.78
C LYS A 134 5.46 7.38 -8.03
N ALA A 135 5.50 8.47 -7.26
CA ALA A 135 6.57 9.46 -7.33
C ALA A 135 7.95 8.88 -7.00
N PHE A 136 8.02 7.87 -6.13
CA PHE A 136 9.26 7.15 -5.82
C PHE A 136 9.70 6.28 -7.00
N LEU A 137 8.78 5.53 -7.62
CA LEU A 137 9.07 4.76 -8.83
C LEU A 137 9.57 5.63 -10.00
N VAL A 138 9.02 6.84 -10.16
CA VAL A 138 9.47 7.81 -11.18
C VAL A 138 10.85 8.40 -10.84
N LYS A 139 11.14 8.64 -9.56
CA LYS A 139 12.43 9.19 -9.09
C LYS A 139 13.59 8.19 -9.18
N TYR A 140 13.30 6.89 -9.05
CA TYR A 140 14.26 5.80 -9.10
C TYR A 140 13.95 4.83 -10.27
N PRO A 141 14.18 5.24 -11.53
CA PRO A 141 13.86 4.40 -12.71
C PRO A 141 14.67 3.10 -12.77
N SER A 142 15.76 3.00 -12.00
CA SER A 142 16.56 1.79 -11.83
C SER A 142 15.93 0.75 -10.88
N ILE A 143 14.72 0.98 -10.34
CA ILE A 143 13.93 -0.09 -9.71
C ILE A 143 13.51 -1.07 -10.82
N GLN A 144 13.88 -2.34 -10.64
CA GLN A 144 13.73 -3.39 -11.64
C GLN A 144 12.70 -4.44 -11.21
N LEU A 145 12.09 -5.04 -12.21
CA LEU A 145 11.35 -6.29 -12.10
C LEU A 145 12.30 -7.43 -12.51
N ALA A 146 13.07 -7.95 -11.57
CA ALA A 146 14.03 -9.00 -11.81
C ALA A 146 13.34 -10.32 -12.21
N LEU A 147 13.91 -10.97 -13.23
CA LEU A 147 13.54 -12.29 -13.73
C LEU A 147 14.64 -13.33 -13.43
N LYS A 148 15.88 -12.84 -13.29
CA LYS A 148 17.10 -13.63 -13.08
C LYS A 148 17.92 -13.09 -11.92
N LYS A 149 18.60 -13.99 -11.19
CA LYS A 149 19.56 -13.71 -10.12
C LYS A 149 20.86 -14.49 -10.41
N ASN A 150 21.99 -13.80 -10.41
CA ASN A 150 23.31 -14.34 -10.77
C ASN A 150 23.31 -15.07 -12.13
N GLY A 151 22.54 -14.55 -13.09
CA GLY A 151 22.36 -15.12 -14.43
C GLY A 151 21.34 -16.26 -14.53
N GLN A 152 20.92 -16.85 -13.41
CA GLN A 152 19.96 -17.96 -13.36
C GLN A 152 18.51 -17.45 -13.21
N PRO A 153 17.49 -18.12 -13.78
CA PRO A 153 16.09 -17.78 -13.56
C PRO A 153 15.71 -17.83 -12.06
N LEU A 154 14.87 -16.90 -11.62
CA LEU A 154 14.37 -16.86 -10.22
C LEU A 154 13.39 -17.99 -9.86
N GLY A 155 12.92 -18.77 -10.84
CA GLY A 155 11.97 -19.86 -10.62
C GLY A 155 10.69 -19.35 -9.93
N PRO A 156 10.23 -19.97 -8.82
CA PRO A 156 8.98 -19.58 -8.16
C PRO A 156 8.97 -18.13 -7.66
N GLU A 157 10.12 -17.59 -7.24
CA GLU A 157 10.24 -16.18 -6.80
C GLU A 157 10.01 -15.17 -7.94
N SER A 158 10.03 -15.61 -9.19
CA SER A 158 9.89 -14.76 -10.37
C SER A 158 8.43 -14.33 -10.60
N PRO A 159 8.16 -13.07 -10.99
CA PRO A 159 9.10 -11.95 -11.03
C PRO A 159 9.25 -11.28 -9.64
N ARG A 160 10.41 -10.68 -9.39
CA ARG A 160 10.75 -10.03 -8.11
C ARG A 160 11.08 -8.55 -8.27
N VAL A 161 10.54 -7.69 -7.40
CA VAL A 161 10.92 -6.27 -7.35
C VAL A 161 12.26 -6.11 -6.63
N VAL A 162 13.18 -5.39 -7.26
CA VAL A 162 14.53 -5.11 -6.74
C VAL A 162 14.78 -3.62 -6.76
N LEU A 163 15.16 -3.06 -5.61
CA LEU A 163 15.46 -1.65 -5.43
C LEU A 163 16.98 -1.43 -5.39
N PRO A 164 17.49 -0.28 -5.87
CA PRO A 164 18.92 0.06 -5.84
C PRO A 164 19.38 0.48 -4.42
N ALA A 165 19.05 -0.31 -3.40
CA ALA A 165 19.19 0.03 -1.99
C ALA A 165 20.65 0.19 -1.53
N THR A 166 21.61 -0.49 -2.14
CA THR A 166 23.05 -0.39 -1.83
C THR A 166 23.82 0.39 -2.89
N SER A 167 23.47 0.25 -4.17
CA SER A 167 24.09 0.96 -5.28
C SER A 167 23.70 2.45 -5.36
N ASN A 168 22.57 2.85 -4.78
CA ASN A 168 22.12 4.24 -4.72
C ASN A 168 21.74 4.66 -3.29
N SER A 169 22.73 5.15 -2.53
CA SER A 169 22.53 5.59 -1.14
C SER A 169 21.43 6.65 -0.94
N LYS A 170 21.09 7.43 -1.99
CA LYS A 170 20.00 8.41 -1.95
C LYS A 170 18.61 7.79 -1.84
N ILE A 171 18.45 6.48 -2.03
CA ILE A 171 17.14 5.82 -1.86
C ILE A 171 16.82 5.55 -0.38
N ARG A 172 17.86 5.39 0.47
CA ARG A 172 17.70 5.20 1.93
C ARG A 172 17.33 6.49 2.66
N SER A 173 17.64 7.64 2.08
CA SER A 173 17.28 8.96 2.63
C SER A 173 15.85 9.40 2.28
N GLU A 174 15.08 8.58 1.55
CA GLU A 174 13.71 8.92 1.16
C GLU A 174 12.66 8.78 2.28
N GLY A 175 13.05 8.24 3.44
CA GLY A 175 12.16 8.12 4.59
C GLY A 175 11.07 7.05 4.46
N ILE A 176 11.23 6.12 3.51
CA ILE A 176 10.29 5.01 3.29
C ILE A 176 10.90 3.68 3.73
N LEU A 177 10.06 2.75 4.17
CA LEU A 177 10.46 1.37 4.43
C LEU A 177 10.83 0.68 3.10
N LEU A 178 12.11 0.38 2.89
CA LEU A 178 12.59 -0.27 1.66
C LEU A 178 12.38 -1.79 1.67
N ASP A 179 12.56 -2.44 2.82
CA ASP A 179 12.51 -3.91 2.92
C ASP A 179 11.18 -4.52 2.47
N PRO A 180 9.99 -3.95 2.80
CA PRO A 180 8.72 -4.45 2.28
C PRO A 180 8.60 -4.38 0.74
N LEU A 181 9.33 -3.48 0.09
CA LEU A 181 9.27 -3.24 -1.36
C LEU A 181 10.07 -4.28 -2.17
N PHE A 182 10.90 -5.11 -1.53
CA PHE A 182 11.57 -6.26 -2.17
C PHE A 182 10.59 -7.43 -2.35
N VAL A 183 9.55 -7.21 -3.15
CA VAL A 183 8.43 -8.14 -3.34
C VAL A 183 8.81 -9.28 -4.31
N SER A 184 8.91 -10.51 -3.82
CA SER A 184 8.98 -11.73 -4.65
C SER A 184 7.59 -12.22 -5.08
N GLU A 185 7.52 -13.09 -6.09
CA GLU A 185 6.27 -13.71 -6.56
C GLU A 185 5.20 -12.70 -7.02
N LEU A 186 5.61 -11.58 -7.62
CA LEU A 186 4.71 -10.50 -8.01
C LEU A 186 3.75 -10.97 -9.11
N SER A 187 2.44 -10.92 -8.86
CA SER A 187 1.38 -11.33 -9.79
C SER A 187 0.62 -10.15 -10.38
N GLU A 188 0.47 -9.06 -9.63
CA GLU A 188 -0.30 -7.89 -10.04
C GLU A 188 0.37 -6.58 -9.58
N ILE A 189 0.32 -5.56 -10.43
CA ILE A 189 0.66 -4.18 -10.13
C ILE A 189 -0.61 -3.34 -10.34
N THR A 190 -1.21 -2.87 -9.26
CA THR A 190 -2.44 -2.07 -9.32
C THR A 190 -2.10 -0.58 -9.19
N LEU A 191 -2.42 0.19 -10.22
CA LEU A 191 -2.24 1.65 -10.28
C LEU A 191 -3.50 2.31 -9.72
N THR A 192 -3.38 3.09 -8.66
CA THR A 192 -4.54 3.63 -7.93
C THR A 192 -4.27 5.01 -7.36
N SER A 193 -5.29 5.59 -6.74
CA SER A 193 -5.16 6.81 -5.95
C SER A 193 -5.06 6.48 -4.47
N TYR A 194 -4.25 7.26 -3.75
CA TYR A 194 -4.19 7.23 -2.30
C TYR A 194 -5.59 7.51 -1.68
N GLU A 195 -6.38 8.38 -2.32
CA GLU A 195 -7.76 8.68 -1.96
C GLU A 195 -8.62 7.42 -1.92
N LYS A 196 -8.60 6.63 -2.99
CA LYS A 196 -9.42 5.42 -3.10
C LYS A 196 -9.00 4.33 -2.13
N ARG A 197 -7.68 4.12 -1.94
CA ARG A 197 -7.19 3.05 -1.07
C ARG A 197 -7.26 3.36 0.41
N PHE A 198 -7.16 4.62 0.81
CA PHE A 198 -7.05 4.98 2.24
C PHE A 198 -8.15 5.91 2.75
N GLY A 199 -8.86 6.63 1.87
CA GLY A 199 -10.14 7.34 2.12
C GLY A 199 -10.10 8.52 3.09
N ALA A 200 -9.56 8.28 4.29
CA ALA A 200 -9.44 9.23 5.37
C ALA A 200 -8.42 10.33 5.04
N PHE A 201 -7.15 10.00 4.79
CA PHE A 201 -6.04 10.95 4.95
C PHE A 201 -5.75 11.84 3.72
N ILE A 202 -6.77 12.53 3.21
CA ILE A 202 -6.63 13.50 2.11
C ILE A 202 -7.34 14.82 2.42
N LEU A 203 -6.78 15.91 1.87
CA LEU A 203 -7.42 17.22 1.86
C LEU A 203 -8.49 17.29 0.76
N LYS A 204 -9.77 17.26 1.17
CA LYS A 204 -10.92 17.63 0.31
C LYS A 204 -10.78 19.04 -0.30
N ARG A 205 -10.07 19.96 0.37
CA ARG A 205 -9.74 21.31 -0.14
C ARG A 205 -8.23 21.51 -0.24
N ARG A 206 -7.71 21.53 -1.47
CA ARG A 206 -6.29 21.73 -1.82
C ARG A 206 -5.99 23.18 -2.23
N THR A 207 -6.39 24.14 -1.41
CA THR A 207 -6.16 25.59 -1.67
C THR A 207 -4.96 26.16 -0.92
N ASP A 208 -4.39 25.45 0.05
CA ASP A 208 -3.16 25.84 0.75
C ASP A 208 -1.95 25.03 0.21
N PRO A 209 -0.98 25.68 -0.45
CA PRO A 209 0.24 25.03 -0.92
C PRO A 209 1.13 24.45 0.19
N ALA A 210 1.03 24.92 1.44
CA ALA A 210 1.74 24.33 2.57
C ALA A 210 1.10 23.01 3.00
N ALA A 211 -0.22 22.99 3.20
CA ALA A 211 -0.97 21.78 3.48
C ALA A 211 -0.84 20.73 2.35
N MET A 212 -0.84 21.12 1.08
CA MET A 212 -0.59 20.17 -0.03
C MET A 212 0.82 19.55 0.00
N ARG A 213 1.84 20.31 0.42
CA ARG A 213 3.20 19.76 0.62
C ARG A 213 3.23 18.79 1.80
N GLY A 214 2.50 19.09 2.88
CA GLY A 214 2.36 18.19 4.03
C GLY A 214 1.63 16.90 3.70
N GLU A 215 0.54 16.97 2.92
CA GLU A 215 -0.21 15.82 2.41
C GLU A 215 0.73 14.90 1.62
N LYS A 216 1.52 15.45 0.69
CA LYS A 216 2.52 14.68 -0.06
C LYS A 216 3.56 14.03 0.86
N LEU A 217 4.11 14.76 1.84
CA LEU A 217 5.09 14.23 2.80
C LEU A 217 4.48 13.09 3.65
N PHE A 218 3.24 13.25 4.10
CA PHE A 218 2.51 12.20 4.82
C PHE A 218 2.32 10.94 3.96
N VAL A 219 1.85 11.11 2.72
CA VAL A 219 1.67 10.00 1.77
C VAL A 219 2.98 9.26 1.49
N GLN A 220 4.11 9.99 1.43
CA GLN A 220 5.42 9.39 1.18
C GLN A 220 5.96 8.62 2.40
N ASN A 221 5.93 9.22 3.60
CA ASN A 221 6.70 8.72 4.75
C ASN A 221 5.86 7.89 5.75
N CYS A 222 4.56 8.16 5.90
CA CYS A 222 3.77 7.61 7.00
C CYS A 222 2.87 6.42 6.58
N VAL A 223 2.55 6.32 5.28
CA VAL A 223 1.57 5.35 4.76
C VAL A 223 1.99 3.91 4.94
N GLY A 224 3.26 3.56 4.67
CA GLY A 224 3.73 2.18 4.78
C GLY A 224 3.65 1.61 6.20
N CYS A 225 3.75 2.46 7.21
CA CYS A 225 3.51 2.10 8.61
C CYS A 225 2.01 2.00 8.91
N HIS A 226 1.21 3.02 8.55
CA HIS A 226 -0.22 3.07 8.88
C HIS A 226 -1.13 2.20 8.00
N SER A 227 -0.61 1.57 6.95
CA SER A 227 -1.29 0.48 6.24
C SER A 227 -1.24 -0.86 6.99
N GLN A 228 -0.51 -0.97 8.10
CA GLN A 228 -0.44 -2.19 8.91
C GLN A 228 -1.62 -2.28 9.90
N PRO A 229 -2.26 -3.45 10.07
CA PRO A 229 -3.42 -3.61 10.97
C PRO A 229 -3.16 -3.25 12.44
N ALA A 230 -1.91 -3.33 12.90
CA ALA A 230 -1.51 -2.99 14.26
C ALA A 230 -1.25 -1.49 14.48
N ALA A 231 -1.05 -0.71 13.41
CA ALA A 231 -0.63 0.70 13.46
C ALA A 231 -1.79 1.66 13.17
N VAL A 232 -2.99 1.33 13.67
CA VAL A 232 -4.19 2.16 13.54
C VAL A 232 -3.92 3.53 14.17
N MET A 233 -4.02 4.60 13.38
CA MET A 233 -3.98 5.96 13.90
C MET A 233 -5.24 6.26 14.71
N THR A 234 -5.19 5.93 16.00
CA THR A 234 -6.19 6.30 17.00
C THR A 234 -6.10 7.80 17.27
N SER A 235 -6.74 8.55 16.38
CA SER A 235 -6.91 10.01 16.31
C SER A 235 -5.63 10.86 16.19
N LEU A 236 -5.45 11.52 15.04
CA LEU A 236 -4.53 12.65 14.86
C LEU A 236 -4.97 13.94 15.60
N ALA A 237 -5.98 13.86 16.48
CA ALA A 237 -6.85 14.98 16.83
C ALA A 237 -6.19 16.13 17.61
N SER A 238 -5.23 15.88 18.51
CA SER A 238 -4.57 16.96 19.28
C SER A 238 -3.43 17.63 18.50
N ALA A 239 -3.18 18.92 18.75
CA ALA A 239 -1.99 19.61 18.23
C ALA A 239 -0.71 18.98 18.80
N GLU A 240 -0.75 18.55 20.06
CA GLU A 240 0.31 17.80 20.73
C GLU A 240 0.74 16.52 19.98
N LYS A 241 -0.19 15.75 19.39
CA LYS A 241 0.15 14.59 18.54
C LYS A 241 0.85 15.01 17.24
N VAL A 242 0.47 16.16 16.67
CA VAL A 242 1.11 16.75 15.49
C VAL A 242 2.54 17.19 15.85
N GLU A 243 2.73 17.85 17.00
CA GLU A 243 4.05 18.24 17.53
C GLU A 243 4.92 17.05 17.91
N LYS A 244 4.34 15.95 18.39
CA LYS A 244 5.06 14.69 18.65
C LYS A 244 5.59 14.07 17.36
N VAL A 245 4.75 13.91 16.33
CA VAL A 245 5.20 13.45 15.01
C VAL A 245 6.25 14.41 14.41
N ALA A 246 6.03 15.72 14.53
CA ALA A 246 6.96 16.76 14.07
C ALA A 246 8.29 16.82 14.84
N SER A 247 8.35 16.34 16.07
CA SER A 247 9.58 16.23 16.88
C SER A 247 10.27 14.87 16.74
N GLY A 248 9.80 14.03 15.82
CA GLY A 248 10.35 12.69 15.56
C GLY A 248 9.90 11.63 16.56
N GLN A 249 8.89 11.91 17.40
CA GLN A 249 8.26 10.93 18.29
C GLN A 249 7.18 10.16 17.52
N HIS A 250 7.62 9.11 16.81
CA HIS A 250 6.79 8.01 16.34
C HIS A 250 7.05 6.79 17.25
N PRO A 251 6.07 5.91 17.52
CA PRO A 251 6.37 4.63 18.18
C PRO A 251 7.43 3.86 17.36
N ASP A 252 8.36 3.19 18.04
CA ASP A 252 9.39 2.37 17.39
C ASP A 252 8.72 1.22 16.62
N VAL A 253 8.64 1.36 15.30
CA VAL A 253 8.24 0.28 14.39
C VAL A 253 9.53 -0.41 13.95
N GLU A 254 9.61 -1.72 14.14
CA GLU A 254 10.77 -2.50 13.74
C GLU A 254 11.07 -2.31 12.24
N GLY A 255 12.29 -1.84 11.92
CA GLY A 255 12.70 -1.49 10.56
C GLY A 255 12.39 -0.04 10.12
N ALA A 256 11.65 0.76 10.89
CA ALA A 256 11.52 2.20 10.63
C ALA A 256 12.78 2.95 11.09
N HIS A 257 13.26 3.86 10.25
CA HIS A 257 14.39 4.73 10.60
C HIS A 257 13.95 5.84 11.57
N ASP A 258 14.89 6.35 12.37
CA ASP A 258 14.69 7.60 13.12
C ASP A 258 14.20 8.68 12.15
N PHE A 259 13.03 9.27 12.41
CA PHE A 259 12.42 10.26 11.53
C PHE A 259 13.06 11.65 11.63
N LYS A 260 13.91 11.92 12.64
CA LYS A 260 14.57 13.21 12.85
C LYS A 260 15.38 13.76 11.66
N PRO A 261 16.09 12.95 10.84
CA PRO A 261 16.83 13.46 9.68
C PRO A 261 15.93 13.82 8.49
N ILE A 262 14.69 13.30 8.45
CA ILE A 262 13.78 13.41 7.29
C ILE A 262 13.00 14.73 7.33
N PHE A 263 12.62 15.18 8.53
CA PHE A 263 11.77 16.36 8.70
C PHE A 263 12.57 17.62 9.06
N ASP A 264 13.00 18.37 8.06
CA ASP A 264 13.51 19.73 8.26
C ASP A 264 12.40 20.68 8.77
N LYS A 265 12.78 21.86 9.29
CA LYS A 265 11.81 22.87 9.81
C LYS A 265 10.74 23.31 8.79
N LYS A 266 10.96 23.09 7.48
CA LYS A 266 9.97 23.39 6.42
C LYS A 266 8.99 22.23 6.22
N SER A 267 9.48 21.00 6.26
CA SER A 267 8.70 19.76 6.17
C SER A 267 7.81 19.59 7.39
N ILE A 268 8.33 19.86 8.60
CA ILE A 268 7.55 19.96 9.85
C ILE A 268 6.36 20.91 9.69
N ARG A 269 6.61 22.16 9.30
CA ARG A 269 5.55 23.16 9.14
C ARG A 269 4.53 22.77 8.07
N SER A 270 4.98 22.18 6.96
CA SER A 270 4.08 21.70 5.90
C SER A 270 3.17 20.57 6.41
N LEU A 271 3.73 19.61 7.16
CA LEU A 271 2.98 18.52 7.79
C LEU A 271 1.99 19.03 8.84
N ALA A 272 2.35 20.04 9.63
CA ALA A 272 1.45 20.68 10.57
C ALA A 272 0.26 21.36 9.85
N SER A 273 0.52 22.17 8.81
CA SER A 273 -0.55 22.79 8.01
C SER A 273 -1.47 21.76 7.36
N TYR A 274 -0.93 20.62 6.90
CA TYR A 274 -1.73 19.49 6.41
C TYR A 274 -2.67 18.96 7.50
N LEU A 275 -2.14 18.67 8.69
CA LEU A 275 -2.90 18.06 9.78
C LEU A 275 -3.95 19.02 10.37
N GLU A 276 -3.69 20.32 10.39
CA GLU A 276 -4.69 21.35 10.73
C GLU A 276 -5.79 21.48 9.68
N ALA A 277 -5.43 21.59 8.40
CA ALA A 277 -6.39 21.66 7.30
C ALA A 277 -7.27 20.39 7.24
N TYR A 278 -6.67 19.23 7.52
CA TYR A 278 -7.37 17.96 7.60
C TYR A 278 -8.38 17.91 8.76
N LYS A 279 -7.99 18.35 9.97
CA LYS A 279 -8.91 18.47 11.13
C LYS A 279 -10.08 19.39 10.81
N PHE A 280 -9.82 20.57 10.24
CA PHE A 280 -10.86 21.53 9.91
C PHE A 280 -11.88 20.99 8.88
N GLN A 281 -11.43 20.15 7.95
CA GLN A 281 -12.27 19.53 6.93
C GLN A 281 -13.04 18.30 7.43
N THR A 282 -12.51 17.60 8.44
CA THR A 282 -13.14 16.42 9.03
C THR A 282 -14.11 16.76 10.16
N ALA A 283 -13.79 17.74 11.02
CA ALA A 283 -14.66 18.22 12.11
C ALA A 283 -15.93 18.97 11.67
N LYS A 284 -16.22 19.00 10.35
CA LYS A 284 -17.40 19.63 9.74
C LYS A 284 -18.29 18.65 8.97
N ASN A 285 -18.07 17.34 9.12
CA ASN A 285 -18.97 16.27 8.70
C ASN A 285 -19.27 15.39 9.91
#